data_AF-A0A800CC77-F1
#
_entry.id   AF-A0A800CC77-F1
#
_cell.length_a   1.000
_cell.length_b   1.000
_cell.length_c   1.000
_cell.angle_alpha   90.00
_cell.angle_beta   90.00
_cell.angle_gamma   90.00
#
_symmetry.space_group_name_H-M   'P 1'
#
loop_
_entity.id
_entity.type
_entity.pdbx_description
1 polymer ?
#
loop_
_entity_poly.entity_id
_entity_poly.type
_entity_poly.pdbx_seq_one_letter_code
_entity_poly.pdbx_strand_id
1 'polypeptide(L)'
;VMVTTNMFGDILSDCAAMLTGSIGMLPSASLDENGKGMYEPIHGSAPDIAGQNKANPLATILSVAMMLRYSLDEAAMAERIEKAVNQVLDDGLRTPDIMADGMQEVSTEEMGNAVVAALD
;
A
#
# COMPACT_ATOMS: atom_id res chain seq x y z
N VAL A 1 6.70 16.17 -4.46
CA VAL A 1 8.02 15.49 -4.32
C VAL A 1 8.88 16.33 -3.40
N MET A 2 9.46 15.73 -2.36
CA MET A 2 10.46 16.35 -1.48
C MET A 2 11.76 15.55 -1.61
N VAL A 3 12.92 16.23 -1.57
CA VAL A 3 14.24 15.59 -1.59
C VAL A 3 15.04 16.06 -0.39
N THR A 4 15.68 15.13 0.30
CA THR A 4 16.43 15.41 1.53
C THR A 4 17.48 14.31 1.77
N THR A 5 18.34 14.48 2.76
CA THR A 5 19.36 13.49 3.15
C THR A 5 18.74 12.35 3.97
N ASN A 6 19.43 11.22 4.09
CA ASN A 6 18.91 10.01 4.74
C ASN A 6 18.28 10.25 6.13
N MET A 7 19.03 10.86 7.06
CA MET A 7 18.54 11.11 8.43
C MET A 7 17.32 12.04 8.49
N PHE A 8 17.28 13.09 7.67
CA PHE A 8 16.11 13.97 7.63
C PHE A 8 14.95 13.32 6.87
N GLY A 9 15.24 12.50 5.86
CA GLY A 9 14.27 11.72 5.12
C GLY A 9 13.50 10.79 6.04
N ASP A 10 14.23 9.99 6.83
CA ASP A 10 13.69 9.06 7.83
C ASP A 10 12.72 9.75 8.80
N ILE A 11 13.17 10.84 9.43
CA ILE A 11 12.35 11.60 10.38
C ILE A 11 11.09 12.18 9.69
N LEU A 12 11.26 12.79 8.52
CA LEU A 12 10.16 13.45 7.82
C LEU A 12 9.17 12.43 7.23
N SER A 13 9.63 11.28 6.74
CA SER A 13 8.77 10.23 6.21
C SER A 13 7.92 9.59 7.29
N ASP A 14 8.47 9.36 8.49
CA ASP A 14 7.70 8.82 9.62
C ASP A 14 6.64 9.82 10.10
N CYS A 15 7.01 11.10 10.21
CA CYS A 15 6.03 12.15 10.52
C CYS A 15 4.92 12.22 9.47
N ALA A 16 5.26 12.15 8.17
CA ALA A 16 4.28 12.16 7.10
C ALA A 16 3.38 10.91 7.13
N ALA A 17 3.96 9.73 7.37
CA ALA A 17 3.23 8.47 7.44
C ALA A 17 2.22 8.45 8.58
N MET A 18 2.57 9.01 9.74
CA MET A 18 1.64 9.10 10.86
C MET A 18 0.53 10.14 10.59
N LEU A 19 0.83 11.23 9.87
CA LEU A 19 -0.13 12.27 9.51
C LEU A 19 -1.25 11.77 8.57
N THR A 20 -0.98 10.77 7.72
CA THR A 20 -2.03 10.18 6.87
C THR A 20 -3.01 9.31 7.64
N GLY A 21 -2.67 8.92 8.87
CA GLY A 21 -3.55 8.16 9.77
C GLY A 21 -3.60 6.65 9.50
N SER A 22 -2.88 6.12 8.50
CA SER A 22 -2.90 4.68 8.19
C SER A 22 -1.57 4.20 7.62
N ILE A 23 -0.64 3.83 8.50
CA ILE A 23 0.69 3.29 8.12
C ILE A 23 0.55 2.02 7.26
N GLY A 24 -0.46 1.18 7.53
CA GLY A 24 -0.73 -0.06 6.80
C GLY A 24 -1.07 0.10 5.31
N MET A 25 -1.22 1.33 4.83
CA MET A 25 -1.58 1.67 3.45
C MET A 25 -0.42 2.19 2.61
N LEU A 26 0.73 2.45 3.20
CA LEU A 26 1.79 3.23 2.55
C LEU A 26 2.81 2.33 1.83
N PRO A 27 2.90 2.43 0.48
CA PRO A 27 3.91 1.72 -0.29
C PRO A 27 5.25 2.47 -0.28
N SER A 28 6.33 1.80 -0.67
CA SER A 28 7.65 2.41 -0.85
C SER A 28 8.45 1.80 -1.99
N ALA A 29 9.47 2.54 -2.44
CA ALA A 29 10.41 2.10 -3.46
C ALA A 29 11.82 2.62 -3.18
N SER A 30 12.81 1.76 -3.34
CA SER A 30 14.24 2.09 -3.36
C SER A 30 14.78 1.85 -4.77
N LEU A 31 15.10 2.92 -5.50
CA LEU A 31 15.46 2.89 -6.93
C LEU A 31 16.96 3.07 -7.14
N ASP A 32 17.52 2.40 -8.15
CA ASP A 32 18.83 2.68 -8.72
C ASP A 32 18.76 3.75 -9.83
N GLU A 33 19.92 4.12 -10.39
CA GLU A 33 20.03 5.13 -11.44
C GLU A 33 19.33 4.75 -12.76
N ASN A 34 19.07 3.46 -12.99
CA ASN A 34 18.45 2.93 -14.20
C ASN A 34 16.96 2.66 -14.02
N GLY A 35 16.37 3.12 -12.90
CA GLY A 35 14.96 2.92 -12.59
C GLY A 35 14.60 1.51 -12.13
N LYS A 36 15.57 0.61 -11.94
CA LYS A 36 15.33 -0.68 -11.28
C LYS A 36 15.23 -0.44 -9.77
N GLY A 37 14.25 -1.06 -9.12
CA GLY A 37 14.05 -0.85 -7.69
C GLY A 37 13.67 -2.08 -6.88
N MET A 38 13.79 -1.92 -5.57
CA MET A 38 13.17 -2.76 -4.56
C MET A 38 11.88 -2.07 -4.09
N TYR A 39 10.78 -2.80 -4.11
CA TYR A 39 9.45 -2.29 -3.79
C TYR A 39 8.88 -3.07 -2.61
N GLU A 40 8.50 -2.36 -1.56
CA GLU A 40 8.05 -2.97 -0.30
C GLU A 40 7.03 -2.05 0.40
N PRO A 41 6.11 -2.60 1.21
CA PRO A 41 5.31 -1.76 2.11
C PRO A 41 6.20 -1.18 3.22
N ILE A 42 5.85 -0.01 3.77
CA ILE A 42 6.62 0.54 4.90
C ILE A 42 6.34 -0.17 6.23
N HIS A 43 5.21 -0.89 6.32
CA HIS A 43 4.84 -1.56 7.56
C HIS A 43 5.78 -2.73 7.86
N GLY A 44 6.00 -3.01 9.14
CA GLY A 44 6.81 -4.13 9.58
C GLY A 44 6.13 -5.50 9.37
N SER A 45 6.72 -6.53 9.95
CA SER A 45 6.27 -7.92 9.81
C SER A 45 5.01 -8.28 10.61
N ALA A 46 4.61 -7.46 11.59
CA ALA A 46 3.44 -7.68 12.45
C ALA A 46 3.29 -9.14 12.93
N PRO A 47 4.29 -9.68 13.67
CA PRO A 47 4.37 -11.12 13.98
C PRO A 47 3.21 -11.62 14.85
N ASP A 48 2.56 -10.73 15.59
CA ASP A 48 1.40 -10.98 16.43
C ASP A 48 0.14 -11.35 15.65
N ILE A 49 0.04 -10.99 14.37
CA ILE A 49 -1.08 -11.34 13.46
C ILE A 49 -0.68 -12.31 12.34
N ALA A 50 0.56 -12.78 12.33
CA ALA A 50 1.06 -13.71 11.32
C ALA A 50 0.20 -15.00 11.30
N GLY A 51 -0.24 -15.40 10.10
CA GLY A 51 -1.08 -16.59 9.90
C GLY A 51 -2.54 -16.44 10.35
N GLN A 52 -3.00 -15.24 10.74
CA GLN A 52 -4.37 -15.02 11.21
C GLN A 52 -5.31 -14.42 10.14
N ASN A 53 -4.84 -14.22 8.92
CA ASN A 53 -5.62 -13.62 7.82
C ASN A 53 -6.17 -12.21 8.15
N LYS A 54 -5.39 -11.40 8.89
CA LYS A 54 -5.76 -10.05 9.34
C LYS A 54 -4.88 -8.92 8.80
N ALA A 55 -3.77 -9.26 8.14
CA ALA A 55 -2.85 -8.27 7.61
C ALA A 55 -3.53 -7.44 6.50
N ASN A 56 -3.18 -6.16 6.43
CA ASN A 56 -3.61 -5.29 5.33
C ASN A 56 -2.75 -5.55 4.08
N PRO A 57 -3.29 -6.06 2.98
CA PRO A 57 -2.49 -6.34 1.79
C PRO A 57 -2.24 -5.08 0.94
N LEU A 58 -2.95 -3.97 1.19
CA LEU A 58 -3.07 -2.85 0.27
C LEU A 58 -1.74 -2.10 0.07
N ALA A 59 -0.92 -1.91 1.11
CA ALA A 59 0.40 -1.30 0.93
C ALA A 59 1.31 -2.11 -0.01
N THR A 60 1.30 -3.45 0.12
CA THR A 60 2.10 -4.32 -0.75
C THR A 60 1.59 -4.27 -2.19
N ILE A 61 0.27 -4.27 -2.37
CA ILE A 61 -0.36 -4.13 -3.69
C ILE A 61 0.00 -2.79 -4.33
N LEU A 62 -0.04 -1.69 -3.58
CA LEU A 62 0.36 -0.37 -4.07
C LEU A 62 1.87 -0.28 -4.37
N SER A 63 2.71 -1.04 -3.66
CA SER A 63 4.13 -1.18 -4.02
C SER A 63 4.32 -1.87 -5.38
N VAL A 64 3.44 -2.80 -5.76
CA VAL A 64 3.41 -3.37 -7.12
C VAL A 64 2.99 -2.33 -8.15
N ALA A 65 2.02 -1.45 -7.84
CA ALA A 65 1.67 -0.34 -8.72
C ALA A 65 2.88 0.61 -8.95
N MET A 66 3.63 0.93 -7.89
CA MET A 66 4.89 1.67 -8.02
C MET A 66 5.91 0.94 -8.91
N MET A 67 6.05 -0.38 -8.77
CA MET A 67 6.94 -1.20 -9.60
C MET A 67 6.59 -1.11 -11.09
N LEU A 68 5.31 -1.29 -11.41
CA LEU A 68 4.81 -1.17 -12.78
C LEU A 68 5.12 0.21 -13.37
N ARG A 69 4.89 1.27 -12.59
CA ARG A 69 5.10 2.66 -13.02
C ARG A 69 6.57 3.02 -13.20
N TYR A 70 7.44 2.67 -12.25
CA TYR A 70 8.80 3.20 -12.20
C TYR A 70 9.86 2.28 -12.83
N SER A 71 9.68 0.96 -12.76
CA SER A 71 10.68 0.01 -13.30
C SER A 71 10.25 -0.67 -14.59
N LEU A 72 8.95 -0.78 -14.88
CA LEU A 72 8.44 -1.58 -15.99
C LEU A 72 7.80 -0.77 -17.11
N ASP A 73 7.71 0.56 -16.97
CA ASP A 73 7.07 1.46 -17.95
C ASP A 73 5.59 1.11 -18.23
N GLU A 74 4.91 0.51 -17.26
CA GLU A 74 3.52 0.05 -17.33
C GLU A 74 2.59 0.96 -16.52
N ALA A 75 2.64 2.27 -16.80
CA ALA A 75 1.90 3.28 -16.05
C ALA A 75 0.37 3.06 -16.08
N ALA A 76 -0.17 2.56 -17.20
CA ALA A 76 -1.60 2.28 -17.33
C ALA A 76 -2.05 1.13 -16.40
N MET A 77 -1.20 0.12 -16.21
CA MET A 77 -1.49 -0.99 -15.29
C MET A 77 -1.36 -0.55 -13.83
N ALA A 78 -0.38 0.30 -13.52
CA ALA A 78 -0.27 0.93 -12.20
C ALA A 78 -1.55 1.70 -11.82
N GLU A 79 -2.04 2.54 -12.74
CA GLU A 79 -3.29 3.29 -12.53
C GLU A 79 -4.51 2.38 -12.36
N ARG A 80 -4.56 1.24 -13.05
CA ARG A 80 -5.63 0.27 -12.89
C ARG A 80 -5.65 -0.33 -11.48
N ILE A 81 -4.48 -0.68 -10.93
CA ILE A 81 -4.35 -1.18 -9.55
C ILE A 81 -4.74 -0.08 -8.55
N GLU A 82 -4.22 1.14 -8.71
CA GLU A 82 -4.54 2.27 -7.84
C GLU A 82 -6.05 2.55 -7.81
N LYS A 83 -6.71 2.51 -8.96
CA LYS A 83 -8.18 2.66 -9.07
C LYS A 83 -8.93 1.52 -8.39
N ALA A 84 -8.51 0.27 -8.57
CA ALA A 84 -9.14 -0.87 -7.92
C ALA A 84 -9.05 -0.78 -6.39
N VAL A 85 -7.89 -0.39 -5.85
CA VAL A 85 -7.72 -0.15 -4.41
C VAL A 85 -8.65 0.96 -3.92
N ASN A 86 -8.73 2.09 -4.64
CA ASN A 86 -9.64 3.18 -4.27
C ASN A 86 -11.11 2.74 -4.31
N GLN A 87 -11.52 2.00 -5.33
CA GLN A 87 -12.89 1.48 -5.44
C GLN A 87 -13.26 0.59 -4.25
N VAL A 88 -12.38 -0.35 -3.88
CA VAL A 88 -12.60 -1.24 -2.73
C VAL A 88 -12.73 -0.46 -1.42
N LEU A 89 -11.97 0.63 -1.28
CA LEU A 89 -12.09 1.50 -0.12
C LEU A 89 -13.38 2.33 -0.15
N ASP A 90 -13.82 2.78 -1.33
CA ASP A 90 -15.09 3.50 -1.53
C ASP A 90 -16.30 2.60 -1.29
N ASP A 91 -16.18 1.30 -1.57
CA ASP A 91 -17.18 0.27 -1.26
C ASP A 91 -17.26 -0.05 0.25
N GLY A 92 -16.40 0.58 1.06
CA GLY A 92 -16.44 0.51 2.52
C GLY A 92 -15.74 -0.71 3.12
N LEU A 93 -14.99 -1.49 2.33
CA LEU A 93 -14.25 -2.64 2.84
C LEU A 93 -12.97 -2.20 3.56
N ARG A 94 -12.68 -2.75 4.74
CA ARG A 94 -11.53 -2.39 5.57
C ARG A 94 -10.94 -3.63 6.24
N THR A 95 -9.61 -3.72 6.30
CA THR A 95 -8.93 -4.64 7.22
C THR A 95 -8.90 -4.04 8.64
N PRO A 96 -8.67 -4.86 9.69
CA PRO A 96 -8.77 -4.42 11.09
C PRO A 96 -7.99 -3.15 11.45
N ASP A 97 -6.84 -2.91 10.82
CA ASP A 97 -5.95 -1.77 11.06
C ASP A 97 -6.49 -0.43 10.55
N ILE A 98 -7.41 -0.44 9.57
CA ILE A 98 -8.01 0.75 8.96
C ILE A 98 -9.53 0.83 9.17
N MET A 99 -10.06 0.08 10.14
CA MET A 99 -11.48 0.07 10.47
C MET A 99 -11.98 1.45 10.92
N ALA A 100 -13.19 1.79 10.48
CA ALA A 100 -13.90 3.00 10.87
C ALA A 100 -15.41 2.71 10.99
N ASP A 101 -16.13 3.58 11.69
CA ASP A 101 -17.58 3.44 11.88
C ASP A 101 -18.31 3.42 10.53
N GLY A 102 -19.22 2.46 10.36
CA GLY A 102 -19.99 2.27 9.13
C GLY A 102 -19.26 1.54 7.99
N MET A 103 -18.03 1.07 8.23
CA MET A 103 -17.28 0.24 7.28
C MET A 103 -17.46 -1.25 7.56
N GLN A 104 -17.19 -2.08 6.55
CA GLN A 104 -17.24 -3.54 6.65
C GLN A 104 -15.83 -4.10 6.87
N GLU A 105 -15.65 -4.82 7.98
CA GLU A 105 -14.41 -5.56 8.23
C GLU A 105 -14.29 -6.75 7.27
N VAL A 106 -13.11 -6.92 6.67
CA VAL A 106 -12.75 -8.05 5.82
C VAL A 106 -11.36 -8.57 6.17
N SER A 107 -11.12 -9.84 5.89
CA SER A 107 -9.82 -10.51 6.03
C SER A 107 -8.82 -10.10 4.93
N THR A 108 -7.55 -10.51 5.08
CA THR A 108 -6.51 -10.27 4.06
C THR A 108 -6.90 -10.85 2.71
N GLU A 109 -7.37 -12.10 2.69
CA GLU A 109 -7.79 -12.79 1.47
C GLU A 109 -9.02 -12.13 0.84
N GLU A 110 -10.02 -11.75 1.63
CA GLU A 110 -11.22 -11.07 1.13
C GLU A 110 -10.89 -9.70 0.55
N MET A 111 -10.00 -8.93 1.21
CA MET A 111 -9.50 -7.66 0.68
C MET A 111 -8.77 -7.86 -0.65
N GLY A 112 -7.88 -8.85 -0.75
CA GLY A 112 -7.19 -9.17 -1.99
C GLY A 112 -8.14 -9.58 -3.12
N ASN A 113 -9.13 -10.41 -2.82
CA ASN A 113 -10.16 -10.84 -3.78
C ASN A 113 -11.01 -9.65 -4.25
N ALA A 114 -11.36 -8.73 -3.35
CA ALA A 114 -12.10 -7.51 -3.70
C ALA A 114 -11.29 -6.63 -4.66
N VAL A 115 -9.99 -6.45 -4.42
CA VAL A 115 -9.12 -5.71 -5.34
C VAL A 115 -9.07 -6.38 -6.71
N VAL A 116 -8.93 -7.72 -6.76
CA VAL A 116 -8.94 -8.47 -8.03
C VAL A 116 -10.27 -8.27 -8.76
N ALA A 117 -11.40 -8.36 -8.07
CA ALA A 117 -12.73 -8.14 -8.66
C ALA A 117 -12.92 -6.71 -9.19
N ALA A 118 -12.29 -5.71 -8.55
CA ALA A 118 -12.35 -4.32 -8.98
C ALA A 118 -11.37 -3.96 -10.11
N LEU A 119 -10.57 -4.93 -10.60
CA LEU A 119 -9.74 -4.71 -11.78
C LEU A 119 -10.54 -4.82 -13.08
N ASP A 120 -11.66 -5.56 -13.10
CA ASP A 120 -12.44 -5.87 -14.31
C ASP A 120 -13.18 -4.67 -14.92
#